data_AF-A0A1Y2M8X5-F1
#
_entry.id   AF-A0A1Y2M8X5-F1
#
_cell.length_a   1.000
_cell.length_b   1.000
_cell.length_c   1.000
_cell.angle_alpha   90.00
_cell.angle_beta   90.00
_cell.angle_gamma   90.00
#
_symmetry.space_group_name_H-M   'P 1'
#
loop_
_entity.id
_entity.type
_entity.pdbx_description
1 polymer ?
#
loop_
_entity_poly.entity_id
_entity_poly.type
_entity_poly.pdbx_seq_one_letter_code
_entity_poly.pdbx_strand_id
1 'polypeptide(L)'
;MICDEMSTFHPFPRLPFELRAQIWEETVKPRVVRVEVAIDHLDNSYLKTSTPAPAPLHACREARNARLYQKSFTELANPNGAGQQYVWLNLNIDVISIGRIPAWYYSPVGNLIQRLKFERVYVPFTQGYNLRRFDNLKELHIVAVEGMWRWYCDWERIHWRCGHENIWMIDPDDGRTIRAVEMSKIFDADENCRRKSQREPNPYAKELIPFVPSQAEG
;
A
#
# COMPACT_ATOMS: atom_id res chain seq x y z
N MET A 1 44.41 -28.35 -8.31
CA MET A 1 43.91 -26.98 -8.46
C MET A 1 43.10 -26.96 -9.75
N ILE A 2 41.79 -27.22 -9.64
CA ILE A 2 40.88 -27.32 -10.78
C ILE A 2 40.04 -26.04 -10.73
N CYS A 3 40.22 -25.18 -11.73
CA CYS A 3 39.41 -23.99 -11.92
C CYS A 3 38.07 -24.45 -12.51
N ASP A 4 37.02 -24.35 -11.71
CA ASP A 4 35.67 -24.72 -12.09
C ASP A 4 35.10 -23.64 -13.04
N GLU A 5 34.92 -24.01 -14.30
CA GLU A 5 34.39 -23.19 -15.38
C GLU A 5 32.85 -23.12 -15.25
N MET A 6 32.34 -22.46 -14.21
CA MET A 6 30.90 -22.41 -13.95
C MET A 6 30.21 -21.15 -14.50
N SER A 7 29.41 -21.38 -15.55
CA SER A 7 28.11 -20.73 -15.85
C SER A 7 28.06 -19.39 -16.59
N THR A 8 28.95 -19.14 -17.57
CA THR A 8 28.65 -18.04 -18.51
C THR A 8 27.60 -18.53 -19.52
N PHE A 9 26.39 -17.97 -19.51
CA PHE A 9 25.40 -18.22 -20.57
C PHE A 9 25.87 -17.53 -21.87
N HIS A 10 26.77 -18.20 -22.58
CA HIS A 10 27.42 -17.74 -23.81
C HIS A 10 26.49 -17.25 -24.94
N PRO A 11 25.22 -17.71 -25.05
CA PRO A 11 24.32 -17.19 -26.09
C PRO A 11 23.92 -15.72 -25.89
N PHE A 12 23.76 -15.26 -24.64
CA PHE A 12 23.22 -13.92 -24.39
C PHE A 12 24.13 -12.79 -24.91
N PRO A 13 25.46 -12.78 -24.65
CA PRO A 13 26.35 -11.75 -25.20
C PRO A 13 26.45 -11.74 -26.73
N ARG A 14 25.99 -12.79 -27.42
CA ARG A 14 26.00 -12.88 -28.89
C ARG A 14 24.76 -12.25 -29.53
N LEU A 15 23.73 -11.93 -28.74
CA LEU A 15 22.55 -11.24 -29.23
C LEU A 15 22.90 -9.78 -29.58
N PRO A 16 22.29 -9.21 -30.63
CA PRO A 16 22.29 -7.78 -30.89
C PRO A 16 21.93 -6.98 -29.63
N PHE A 17 22.49 -5.78 -29.52
CA PHE A 17 22.30 -4.93 -28.35
C PHE A 17 20.82 -4.67 -28.06
N GLU A 18 20.02 -4.46 -29.11
CA GLU A 18 18.59 -4.18 -29.03
C GLU A 18 17.83 -5.33 -28.35
N LEU A 19 18.14 -6.57 -28.71
CA LEU A 19 17.51 -7.75 -28.12
C LEU A 19 17.93 -7.92 -26.65
N ARG A 20 19.19 -7.65 -26.32
CA ARG A 20 19.63 -7.70 -24.92
C ARG A 20 18.96 -6.62 -24.07
N ALA A 21 18.84 -5.40 -24.60
CA ALA A 21 18.14 -4.31 -23.94
C ALA A 21 16.68 -4.68 -23.67
N GLN A 22 15.96 -5.20 -24.68
CA GLN A 22 14.60 -5.70 -24.52
C GLN A 22 14.50 -6.81 -23.47
N ILE A 23 15.41 -7.78 -23.47
CA ILE A 23 15.43 -8.82 -22.45
C ILE A 23 15.56 -8.22 -21.05
N TRP A 24 16.44 -7.22 -20.86
CA TRP A 24 16.54 -6.55 -19.57
C TRP A 24 15.28 -5.78 -19.21
N GLU A 25 14.64 -5.09 -20.14
CA GLU A 25 13.35 -4.42 -19.92
C GLU A 25 12.28 -5.42 -19.45
N GLU A 26 12.22 -6.61 -20.03
CA GLU A 26 11.27 -7.67 -19.64
C GLU A 26 11.53 -8.27 -18.24
N THR A 27 12.73 -8.06 -17.66
CA THR A 27 13.00 -8.48 -16.27
C THR A 27 12.32 -7.59 -15.24
N VAL A 28 11.86 -6.42 -15.66
CA VAL A 28 11.28 -5.40 -14.80
C VAL A 28 9.81 -5.75 -14.52
N LYS A 29 9.51 -6.10 -13.26
CA LYS A 29 8.16 -6.47 -12.84
C LYS A 29 7.64 -5.55 -11.72
N PRO A 30 6.36 -5.16 -11.73
CA PRO A 30 5.75 -4.43 -10.63
C PRO A 30 5.93 -5.18 -9.30
N ARG A 31 6.25 -4.43 -8.25
CA ARG A 31 6.46 -4.97 -6.90
C ARG A 31 6.15 -3.91 -5.85
N VAL A 32 5.94 -4.36 -4.63
CA VAL A 32 5.82 -3.49 -3.46
C VAL A 32 7.19 -3.35 -2.80
N VAL A 33 7.68 -2.12 -2.68
CA VAL A 33 8.94 -1.82 -2.01
C VAL A 33 8.65 -1.16 -0.67
N ARG A 34 9.02 -1.83 0.43
CA ARG A 34 8.88 -1.27 1.78
C ARG A 34 9.99 -0.27 2.01
N VAL A 35 9.63 1.00 2.16
CA VAL A 35 10.55 2.09 2.48
C VAL A 35 10.14 2.64 3.82
N GLU A 36 11.02 2.54 4.80
CA GLU A 36 10.80 3.07 6.14
C GLU A 36 11.85 4.13 6.46
N VAL A 37 11.39 5.27 6.98
CA VAL A 37 12.28 6.26 7.59
C VAL A 37 12.46 5.90 9.06
N ALA A 38 13.69 5.61 9.45
CA ALA A 38 14.09 5.37 10.83
C ALA A 38 14.99 6.51 11.33
N ILE A 39 15.05 6.69 12.64
CA ILE A 39 15.89 7.69 13.31
C ILE A 39 16.80 6.93 14.29
N ASP A 40 18.08 7.26 14.31
CA ASP A 40 19.04 6.69 15.27
C ASP A 40 19.06 7.46 16.61
N HIS A 41 19.94 7.04 17.53
CA HIS A 41 20.06 7.69 18.85
C HIS A 41 20.61 9.11 18.82
N LEU A 42 21.11 9.57 17.66
CA LEU A 42 21.69 10.89 17.44
C LEU A 42 20.78 11.76 16.58
N ASP A 43 19.50 11.40 16.46
CA ASP A 43 18.49 12.07 15.64
C ASP A 43 18.83 12.12 14.14
N ASN A 44 19.70 11.23 13.64
CA ASN A 44 19.94 11.13 12.21
C ASN A 44 18.92 10.19 11.56
N SER A 45 18.25 10.66 10.51
CA SER A 45 17.36 9.83 9.71
C SER A 45 18.14 8.92 8.77
N TYR A 46 17.62 7.71 8.55
CA TYR A 46 18.12 6.77 7.55
C TYR A 46 16.97 5.91 7.03
N LEU A 47 17.19 5.27 5.89
CA LEU A 47 16.20 4.38 5.29
C LEU A 47 16.38 2.94 5.79
N LYS A 48 15.27 2.24 5.98
CA LYS A 48 15.20 0.78 6.10
C LYS A 48 14.32 0.23 4.99
N THR A 49 14.79 -0.82 4.34
CA THR A 49 13.99 -1.61 3.39
C THR A 49 14.17 -3.07 3.72
N SER A 50 13.05 -3.80 3.86
CA SER A 50 13.06 -5.26 3.89
C SER A 50 12.96 -5.88 2.50
N THR A 51 12.69 -5.06 1.47
CA THR A 51 12.61 -5.51 0.08
C THR A 51 14.03 -5.66 -0.48
N PRO A 52 14.42 -6.84 -0.98
CA PRO A 52 15.73 -7.04 -1.58
C PRO A 52 15.90 -6.21 -2.85
N ALA A 53 17.14 -5.90 -3.18
CA ALA A 53 17.45 -5.22 -4.44
C ALA A 53 17.01 -6.09 -5.65
N PRO A 54 16.56 -5.46 -6.74
CA PRO A 54 16.13 -6.18 -7.95
C PRO A 54 17.20 -7.14 -8.47
N ALA A 55 16.79 -8.36 -8.86
CA ALA A 55 17.68 -9.36 -9.43
C ALA A 55 18.56 -8.85 -10.60
N PRO A 56 18.06 -8.00 -11.53
CA PRO A 56 18.88 -7.46 -12.62
C PRO A 56 20.12 -6.69 -12.15
N LEU A 57 20.07 -6.04 -10.97
CA LEU A 57 21.22 -5.30 -10.43
C LEU A 57 22.37 -6.21 -9.97
N HIS A 58 22.04 -7.47 -9.69
CA HIS A 58 22.97 -8.52 -9.27
C HIS A 58 23.45 -9.41 -10.43
N ALA A 59 22.76 -9.39 -11.58
CA ALA A 59 23.06 -10.29 -12.70
C ALA A 59 24.41 -10.00 -13.36
N CYS A 60 24.61 -8.79 -13.90
CA CYS A 60 25.86 -8.40 -14.55
C CYS A 60 25.99 -6.86 -14.68
N ARG A 61 27.15 -6.41 -15.18
CA ARG A 61 27.42 -4.97 -15.40
C ARG A 61 26.47 -4.34 -16.42
N GLU A 62 26.11 -5.08 -17.47
CA GLU A 62 25.19 -4.61 -18.51
C GLU A 62 23.80 -4.33 -17.93
N ALA A 63 23.22 -5.31 -17.24
CA ALA A 63 21.91 -5.18 -16.59
C ALA A 63 21.86 -4.00 -15.59
N ARG A 64 22.92 -3.83 -14.79
CA ARG A 64 23.04 -2.69 -13.86
C ARG A 64 23.08 -1.34 -14.58
N ASN A 65 23.69 -1.30 -15.76
CA ASN A 65 23.84 -0.09 -16.56
C ASN A 65 22.66 0.16 -17.51
N ALA A 66 21.69 -0.75 -17.60
CA ALA A 66 20.46 -0.57 -18.37
C ALA A 66 19.52 0.52 -17.81
N ARG A 67 19.85 1.10 -16.64
CA ARG A 67 19.12 2.21 -15.98
C ARG A 67 17.64 1.92 -15.66
N LEU A 68 17.28 0.64 -15.57
CA LEU A 68 15.94 0.17 -15.24
C LEU A 68 15.52 0.45 -13.79
N TYR A 69 16.51 0.63 -12.89
CA TYR A 69 16.33 1.03 -11.50
C TYR A 69 17.32 2.13 -11.15
N GLN A 70 16.92 3.03 -10.25
CA GLN A 70 17.73 4.15 -9.82
C GLN A 70 17.84 4.16 -8.29
N LYS A 71 18.94 4.72 -7.78
CA LYS A 71 19.05 5.06 -6.35
C LYS A 71 18.15 6.25 -6.09
N SER A 72 17.20 6.11 -5.18
CA SER A 72 16.19 7.13 -4.90
C SER A 72 16.03 7.37 -3.40
N PHE A 73 15.41 8.50 -3.07
CA PHE A 73 15.05 8.93 -1.72
C PHE A 73 16.23 9.23 -0.80
N THR A 74 17.37 9.61 -1.36
CA THR A 74 18.52 10.10 -0.59
C THR A 74 18.17 11.31 0.27
N GLU A 75 17.20 12.10 -0.14
CA GLU A 75 16.70 13.29 0.55
C GLU A 75 15.99 12.98 1.88
N LEU A 76 15.60 11.72 2.10
CA LEU A 76 14.96 11.27 3.33
C LEU A 76 15.98 10.85 4.40
N ALA A 77 17.22 10.59 4.00
CA ALA A 77 18.28 10.16 4.89
C ALA A 77 19.24 11.33 5.18
N ASN A 78 19.69 11.42 6.42
CA ASN A 78 20.75 12.32 6.80
C ASN A 78 22.10 11.72 6.34
N PRO A 79 23.00 12.50 5.71
CA PRO A 79 24.34 12.04 5.32
C PRO A 79 25.14 11.38 6.44
N ASN A 80 24.89 11.78 7.70
CA ASN A 80 25.56 11.26 8.89
C ASN A 80 24.87 10.03 9.50
N GLY A 81 23.72 9.61 8.95
CA GLY A 81 22.98 8.44 9.42
C GLY A 81 23.74 7.14 9.15
N ALA A 82 23.87 6.30 10.16
CA ALA A 82 24.60 5.03 10.07
C ALA A 82 23.91 3.95 9.21
N GLY A 83 22.73 4.23 8.65
CA GLY A 83 21.92 3.28 7.90
C GLY A 83 21.97 3.43 6.39
N GLN A 84 21.04 2.76 5.71
CA GLN A 84 20.93 2.82 4.26
C GLN A 84 20.48 4.21 3.82
N GLN A 85 21.20 4.76 2.84
CA GLN A 85 21.05 6.15 2.39
C GLN A 85 20.15 6.28 1.16
N TYR A 86 19.82 5.18 0.48
CA TYR A 86 18.99 5.20 -0.73
C TYR A 86 18.30 3.85 -0.91
N VAL A 87 17.23 3.80 -1.71
CA VAL A 87 16.59 2.54 -2.13
C VAL A 87 16.65 2.42 -3.65
N TRP A 88 16.85 1.20 -4.15
CA TRP A 88 16.78 0.93 -5.60
C TRP A 88 15.32 0.82 -6.05
N LEU A 89 14.87 1.78 -6.83
CA LEU A 89 13.48 1.93 -7.24
C LEU A 89 13.33 2.10 -8.75
N ASN A 90 12.21 1.60 -9.27
CA ASN A 90 11.64 2.04 -10.53
C ASN A 90 10.30 2.73 -10.23
N LEU A 91 10.33 4.05 -10.08
CA LEU A 91 9.16 4.86 -9.67
C LEU A 91 7.98 4.78 -10.67
N ASN A 92 8.22 4.32 -11.90
CA ASN A 92 7.18 4.17 -12.91
C ASN A 92 6.33 2.90 -12.73
N ILE A 93 6.77 1.95 -11.90
CA ILE A 93 6.06 0.68 -11.68
C ILE A 93 5.99 0.26 -10.20
N ASP A 94 6.98 0.63 -9.39
CA ASP A 94 7.09 0.18 -8.00
C ASP A 94 6.00 0.87 -7.17
N VAL A 95 5.33 0.09 -6.32
CA VAL A 95 4.43 0.60 -5.29
C VAL A 95 5.25 0.84 -4.03
N ILE A 96 5.33 2.09 -3.58
CA ILE A 96 6.09 2.46 -2.40
C ILE A 96 5.24 2.21 -1.15
N SER A 97 5.60 1.23 -0.34
CA SER A 97 4.94 0.96 0.93
C SER A 97 5.65 1.66 2.08
N ILE A 98 4.94 2.58 2.73
CA ILE A 98 5.45 3.29 3.92
C ILE A 98 4.99 2.63 5.23
N GLY A 99 4.27 1.51 5.14
CA GLY A 99 3.69 0.81 6.28
C GLY A 99 2.87 1.74 7.18
N ARG A 100 3.15 1.70 8.48
CA ARG A 100 2.48 2.53 9.51
C ARG A 100 3.12 3.91 9.70
N ILE A 101 4.24 4.21 9.05
CA ILE A 101 4.93 5.49 9.19
C ILE A 101 4.10 6.61 8.55
N PRO A 102 3.88 7.75 9.24
CA PRO A 102 3.12 8.87 8.70
C PRO A 102 3.64 9.36 7.34
N ALA A 103 2.72 9.73 6.44
CA ALA A 103 3.08 10.13 5.07
C ALA A 103 3.90 11.43 5.01
N TRP A 104 3.82 12.29 6.03
CA TRP A 104 4.54 13.56 6.05
C TRP A 104 6.06 13.40 6.08
N TYR A 105 6.59 12.28 6.60
CA TYR A 105 8.03 11.97 6.53
C TYR A 105 8.53 11.84 5.08
N TYR A 106 7.63 11.56 4.14
CA TYR A 106 7.96 11.39 2.72
C TYR A 106 7.65 12.65 1.91
N SER A 107 7.23 13.75 2.55
CA SER A 107 6.93 15.02 1.87
C SER A 107 8.07 15.52 0.96
N PRO A 108 9.37 15.40 1.33
CA PRO A 108 10.47 15.84 0.46
C PRO A 108 10.53 15.13 -0.89
N VAL A 109 9.97 13.92 -0.99
CA VAL A 109 9.98 13.08 -2.19
C VAL A 109 8.58 12.74 -2.68
N GLY A 110 7.54 13.33 -2.08
CA GLY A 110 6.14 12.98 -2.35
C GLY A 110 5.78 13.17 -3.82
N ASN A 111 6.30 14.23 -4.45
CA ASN A 111 6.11 14.52 -5.86
C ASN A 111 6.73 13.45 -6.79
N LEU A 112 7.67 12.63 -6.32
CA LEU A 112 8.26 11.56 -7.12
C LEU A 112 7.43 10.26 -7.08
N ILE A 113 6.57 10.11 -6.07
CA ILE A 113 5.83 8.87 -5.82
C ILE A 113 4.56 8.84 -6.67
N GLN A 114 4.50 7.85 -7.58
CA GLN A 114 3.32 7.62 -8.42
C GLN A 114 2.35 6.59 -7.84
N ARG A 115 2.84 5.66 -7.02
CA ARG A 115 2.03 4.60 -6.41
C ARG A 115 2.41 4.45 -4.95
N LEU A 116 1.45 4.66 -4.05
CA LEU A 116 1.68 4.64 -2.62
C LEU A 116 0.88 3.51 -1.97
N LYS A 117 1.47 2.86 -0.98
CA LYS A 117 0.81 1.92 -0.07
C LYS A 117 1.04 2.34 1.37
N PHE A 118 -0.01 2.36 2.19
CA PHE A 118 0.13 2.55 3.64
C PHE A 118 -0.87 1.74 4.44
N GLU A 119 -0.58 1.57 5.72
CA GLU A 119 -1.42 0.84 6.68
C GLU A 119 -1.97 1.80 7.72
N ARG A 120 -3.29 1.94 7.81
CA ARG A 120 -3.92 2.86 8.76
C ARG A 120 -5.21 2.28 9.33
N VAL A 121 -5.42 2.52 10.62
CA VAL A 121 -6.74 2.34 11.25
C VAL A 121 -7.74 3.32 10.65
N TYR A 122 -7.30 4.57 10.49
CA TYR A 122 -8.07 5.69 9.99
C TYR A 122 -7.12 6.81 9.55
N VAL A 123 -7.54 7.63 8.59
CA VAL A 123 -6.86 8.87 8.19
C VAL A 123 -7.73 10.03 8.70
N PRO A 124 -7.37 10.69 9.82
CA PRO A 124 -8.03 11.93 10.18
C PRO A 124 -7.89 12.94 9.05
N PHE A 125 -8.85 13.85 8.91
CA PHE A 125 -8.85 14.92 7.90
C PHE A 125 -7.48 15.63 7.78
N THR A 126 -6.74 15.76 8.88
CA THR A 126 -5.38 16.30 8.96
C THR A 126 -4.33 15.52 8.15
N GLN A 127 -4.46 14.20 8.02
CA GLN A 127 -3.58 13.36 7.20
C GLN A 127 -3.91 13.44 5.70
N GLY A 128 -5.13 13.85 5.32
CA GLY A 128 -5.46 14.22 3.94
C GLY A 128 -4.59 15.37 3.42
N TYR A 129 -4.17 16.29 4.30
CA TYR A 129 -3.20 17.33 3.94
C TYR A 129 -1.81 16.77 3.63
N ASN A 130 -1.41 15.67 4.27
CA ASN A 130 -0.09 15.07 4.03
C ASN A 130 -0.03 14.44 2.64
N LEU A 131 -1.14 13.88 2.14
CA LEU A 131 -1.23 13.35 0.79
C LEU A 131 -1.21 14.45 -0.29
N ARG A 132 -1.40 15.72 0.05
CA ARG A 132 -1.27 16.84 -0.90
C ARG A 132 0.15 16.99 -1.45
N ARG A 133 1.17 16.46 -0.77
CA ARG A 133 2.57 16.50 -1.24
C ARG A 133 2.86 15.45 -2.32
N PHE A 134 1.90 14.58 -2.63
CA PHE A 134 2.04 13.50 -3.59
C PHE A 134 1.36 13.89 -4.91
N ASP A 135 1.91 14.91 -5.57
CA ASP A 135 1.29 15.55 -6.74
C ASP A 135 1.13 14.62 -7.95
N ASN A 136 2.04 13.66 -8.09
CA ASN A 136 2.06 12.70 -9.19
C ASN A 136 1.44 11.35 -8.83
N LEU A 137 0.70 11.27 -7.70
CA LEU A 137 0.06 10.04 -7.26
C LEU A 137 -1.01 9.61 -8.26
N LYS A 138 -0.83 8.43 -8.85
CA LYS A 138 -1.73 7.78 -9.79
C LYS A 138 -2.51 6.64 -9.17
N GLU A 139 -1.97 6.03 -8.12
CA GLU A 139 -2.53 4.82 -7.51
C GLU A 139 -2.27 4.81 -6.00
N LEU A 140 -3.28 4.44 -5.21
CA LEU A 140 -3.18 4.40 -3.77
C LEU A 140 -3.70 3.07 -3.21
N HIS A 141 -2.93 2.45 -2.33
CA HIS A 141 -3.28 1.21 -1.64
C HIS A 141 -3.37 1.46 -0.15
N ILE A 142 -4.54 1.21 0.43
CA ILE A 142 -4.82 1.44 1.84
C ILE A 142 -5.12 0.11 2.51
N VAL A 143 -4.23 -0.33 3.40
CA VAL A 143 -4.53 -1.45 4.29
C VAL A 143 -5.33 -0.90 5.47
N ALA A 144 -6.60 -1.31 5.56
CA ALA A 144 -7.56 -0.83 6.54
C ALA A 144 -7.44 -1.65 7.84
N VAL A 145 -6.52 -1.25 8.73
CA VAL A 145 -6.08 -2.05 9.89
C VAL A 145 -7.22 -2.47 10.84
N GLU A 146 -8.30 -1.69 10.94
CA GLU A 146 -9.49 -2.02 11.74
C GLU A 146 -10.73 -2.19 10.85
N GLY A 147 -10.53 -2.69 9.64
CA GLY A 147 -11.57 -2.91 8.65
C GLY A 147 -11.96 -1.67 7.84
N MET A 148 -12.60 -1.91 6.71
CA MET A 148 -12.93 -0.86 5.73
C MET A 148 -14.12 0.01 6.12
N TRP A 149 -14.96 -0.41 7.08
CA TRP A 149 -16.16 0.35 7.47
C TRP A 149 -15.84 1.77 7.95
N ARG A 150 -14.76 1.95 8.74
CA ARG A 150 -14.34 3.29 9.20
C ARG A 150 -13.89 4.19 8.05
N TRP A 151 -13.35 3.60 6.99
CA TRP A 151 -12.95 4.34 5.80
C TRP A 151 -14.17 4.76 5.01
N TYR A 152 -15.14 3.86 4.84
CA TYR A 152 -16.39 4.14 4.14
C TYR A 152 -17.10 5.40 4.65
N CYS A 153 -17.15 5.63 5.97
CA CYS A 153 -17.83 6.80 6.54
C CYS A 153 -17.25 8.16 6.13
N ASP A 154 -15.95 8.24 5.83
CA ASP A 154 -15.25 9.51 5.61
C ASP A 154 -14.55 9.62 4.24
N TRP A 155 -14.56 8.56 3.43
CA TRP A 155 -13.73 8.49 2.23
C TRP A 155 -14.10 9.56 1.18
N GLU A 156 -15.37 9.95 1.09
CA GLU A 156 -15.87 10.98 0.16
C GLU A 156 -15.43 12.40 0.56
N ARG A 157 -15.07 12.60 1.83
CA ARG A 157 -14.70 13.91 2.39
C ARG A 157 -13.23 14.24 2.16
N ILE A 158 -12.43 13.25 1.77
CA ILE A 158 -11.00 13.39 1.55
C ILE A 158 -10.76 13.68 0.06
N HIS A 159 -10.00 14.72 -0.24
CA HIS A 159 -9.57 14.98 -1.61
C HIS A 159 -8.37 14.12 -1.97
N TRP A 160 -8.56 13.18 -2.89
CA TRP A 160 -7.52 12.25 -3.35
C TRP A 160 -6.96 12.68 -4.71
N ARG A 161 -5.64 12.90 -4.79
CA ARG A 161 -4.96 13.36 -6.02
C ARG A 161 -5.06 12.36 -7.18
N CYS A 162 -5.08 11.07 -6.86
CA CYS A 162 -5.22 9.97 -7.82
C CYS A 162 -6.65 9.73 -8.31
N GLY A 163 -7.65 10.47 -7.82
CA GLY A 163 -9.05 10.10 -8.05
C GLY A 163 -9.47 8.90 -7.18
N HIS A 164 -10.79 8.75 -7.01
CA HIS A 164 -11.40 7.74 -6.15
C HIS A 164 -11.30 6.32 -6.75
N GLU A 165 -11.30 6.24 -8.07
CA GLU A 165 -11.24 5.02 -8.87
C GLU A 165 -9.90 4.30 -8.79
N ASN A 166 -8.83 5.02 -8.42
CA ASN A 166 -7.46 4.48 -8.32
C ASN A 166 -7.05 4.21 -6.86
N ILE A 167 -8.02 4.09 -5.96
CA ILE A 167 -7.81 3.74 -4.56
C ILE A 167 -8.24 2.30 -4.33
N TRP A 168 -7.30 1.49 -3.84
CA TRP A 168 -7.49 0.11 -3.47
C TRP A 168 -7.54 -0.02 -1.95
N MET A 169 -8.62 -0.58 -1.45
CA MET A 169 -8.81 -0.90 -0.04
C MET A 169 -8.46 -2.36 0.17
N ILE A 170 -7.58 -2.64 1.13
CA ILE A 170 -7.11 -3.99 1.46
C ILE A 170 -7.55 -4.31 2.88
N ASP A 171 -8.29 -5.40 3.02
CA ASP A 171 -8.64 -5.97 4.32
C ASP A 171 -7.41 -6.72 4.86
N PRO A 172 -6.92 -6.40 6.07
CA PRO A 172 -5.78 -7.09 6.65
C PRO A 172 -6.13 -8.52 7.10
N ASP A 173 -7.40 -8.83 7.37
CA ASP A 173 -7.80 -10.09 7.99
C ASP A 173 -7.88 -11.23 6.97
N ASP A 174 -8.46 -10.98 5.79
CA ASP A 174 -8.61 -11.97 4.72
C ASP A 174 -7.83 -11.63 3.44
N GLY A 175 -7.16 -10.48 3.39
CA GLY A 175 -6.41 -10.00 2.22
C GLY A 175 -7.30 -9.51 1.07
N ARG A 176 -8.62 -9.45 1.26
CA ARG A 176 -9.57 -9.00 0.24
C ARG A 176 -9.23 -7.59 -0.19
N THR A 177 -9.14 -7.41 -1.50
CA THR A 177 -8.88 -6.11 -2.11
C THR A 177 -10.09 -5.67 -2.92
N ILE A 178 -10.60 -4.47 -2.66
CA ILE A 178 -11.69 -3.85 -3.42
C ILE A 178 -11.31 -2.43 -3.84
N ARG A 179 -11.96 -1.88 -4.87
CA ARG A 179 -11.81 -0.46 -5.18
C ARG A 179 -12.63 0.38 -4.22
N ALA A 180 -12.14 1.56 -3.86
CA ALA A 180 -12.83 2.45 -2.93
C ALA A 180 -14.23 2.84 -3.43
N VAL A 181 -14.39 3.05 -4.75
CA VAL A 181 -15.69 3.31 -5.40
C VAL A 181 -16.70 2.15 -5.28
N GLU A 182 -16.25 0.94 -4.94
CA GLU A 182 -17.11 -0.23 -4.75
C GLU A 182 -17.57 -0.40 -3.30
N MET A 183 -17.01 0.39 -2.36
CA MET A 183 -17.36 0.31 -0.93
C MET A 183 -18.84 0.58 -0.67
N SER A 184 -19.44 1.59 -1.31
CA SER A 184 -20.86 1.93 -1.12
C SER A 184 -21.78 0.75 -1.43
N LYS A 185 -21.56 0.08 -2.56
CA LYS A 185 -22.34 -1.12 -2.95
C LYS A 185 -22.26 -2.23 -1.89
N ILE A 186 -21.10 -2.41 -1.26
CA ILE A 186 -20.88 -3.47 -0.27
C ILE A 186 -21.50 -3.09 1.07
N PHE A 187 -21.22 -1.87 1.56
CA PHE A 187 -21.60 -1.45 2.90
C PHE A 187 -23.05 -0.98 3.00
N ASP A 188 -23.62 -0.37 1.95
CA ASP A 188 -25.05 -0.05 1.93
C ASP A 188 -25.91 -1.32 1.88
N ALA A 189 -25.44 -2.35 1.18
CA ALA A 189 -26.10 -3.65 1.16
C ALA A 189 -26.05 -4.33 2.54
N ASP A 190 -24.90 -4.29 3.23
CA ASP A 190 -24.75 -4.84 4.57
C ASP A 190 -25.61 -4.09 5.61
N GLU A 191 -25.62 -2.75 5.56
CA GLU A 191 -26.48 -1.95 6.44
C GLU A 191 -27.96 -2.25 6.20
N ASN A 192 -28.38 -2.36 4.93
CA ASN A 192 -29.75 -2.73 4.59
C ASN A 192 -30.10 -4.16 5.03
N CYS A 193 -29.19 -5.12 4.93
CA CYS A 193 -29.37 -6.48 5.45
C CYS A 193 -29.53 -6.48 6.97
N ARG A 194 -28.68 -5.75 7.72
CA ARG A 194 -28.80 -5.61 9.18
C ARG A 194 -30.10 -4.95 9.60
N ARG A 195 -30.55 -3.91 8.88
CA ARG A 195 -31.83 -3.26 9.12
C ARG A 195 -33.01 -4.20 8.84
N LYS A 196 -32.92 -5.07 7.84
CA LYS A 196 -33.96 -6.08 7.54
C LYS A 196 -34.02 -7.17 8.61
N SER A 197 -32.89 -7.72 9.06
CA SER A 197 -32.87 -8.75 10.11
C SER A 197 -33.36 -8.23 11.47
N GLN A 198 -33.16 -6.93 11.77
CA GLN A 198 -33.74 -6.29 12.95
C GLN A 198 -35.25 -5.98 12.82
N ARG A 199 -35.79 -5.95 11.60
CA ARG A 199 -37.21 -5.69 11.32
C ARG A 199 -38.03 -6.96 11.15
N GLU A 200 -37.41 -8.13 11.05
CA GLU A 200 -38.14 -9.39 11.06
C GLU A 200 -38.74 -9.61 12.46
N PRO A 201 -40.09 -9.66 12.59
CA PRO A 201 -40.70 -9.90 13.88
C PRO A 201 -40.29 -11.28 14.40
N ASN A 202 -39.82 -11.33 15.65
CA ASN A 202 -39.50 -12.58 16.32
C ASN A 202 -40.69 -13.55 16.16
N PRO A 203 -40.51 -14.74 15.56
CA PRO A 203 -41.59 -15.68 15.31
C PRO A 203 -42.26 -16.18 16.61
N TYR A 204 -41.62 -15.99 17.76
CA TYR A 204 -42.14 -16.31 19.10
C TYR A 204 -42.85 -15.14 19.80
N ALA A 205 -42.92 -13.94 19.20
CA ALA A 205 -43.55 -12.78 19.83
C ALA A 205 -45.09 -12.88 19.93
N LYS A 206 -45.72 -13.90 19.32
CA LYS A 206 -47.16 -14.14 19.40
C LYS A 206 -47.60 -15.00 20.60
N GLU A 207 -46.67 -15.54 21.40
CA GLU A 207 -47.01 -16.44 22.53
C GLU A 207 -47.05 -15.76 23.91
N LEU A 208 -46.86 -14.44 23.99
CA LEU A 208 -47.04 -13.73 25.26
C LEU A 208 -48.54 -13.50 25.52
N ILE A 209 -49.13 -14.42 26.30
CA ILE A 209 -50.47 -14.27 26.87
C ILE A 209 -50.52 -12.96 27.69
N PRO A 210 -51.50 -12.08 27.49
CA PRO A 210 -51.59 -10.83 28.24
C PRO A 210 -51.77 -11.10 29.73
N PHE A 211 -50.91 -10.52 30.56
CA PHE A 211 -51.07 -10.48 32.00
C PHE A 211 -52.32 -9.65 32.35
N VAL A 212 -53.36 -10.31 32.86
CA VAL A 212 -54.54 -9.64 33.41
C VAL A 212 -54.25 -9.32 34.89
N PRO A 213 -54.16 -8.04 35.31
CA PRO A 213 -53.97 -7.72 36.71
C PRO A 213 -55.27 -8.04 37.48
N SER A 214 -55.15 -8.91 38.47
CA SER A 214 -56.20 -9.19 39.45
C SER A 214 -56.59 -7.90 40.18
N GLN A 215 -57.83 -7.44 40.01
CA GLN A 215 -58.42 -6.48 40.93
C GLN A 215 -58.68 -7.18 42.27
N ALA A 216 -58.07 -6.67 43.33
CA ALA A 216 -58.45 -7.01 44.69
C ALA A 216 -59.36 -5.89 45.21
N GLU A 217 -60.66 -6.18 45.22
CA GLU A 217 -61.64 -5.54 46.09
C GLU A 217 -61.66 -6.27 47.44
N GLY A 218 -61.81 -5.54 48.55
CA GLY A 218 -62.09 -6.08 49.89
C GLY A 218 -61.22 -5.51 50.99
#